data_AF-A0AAV5ZV96-F1
#
_entry.id   AF-A0AAV5ZV96-F1
#
_cell.length_a   1.000
_cell.length_b   1.000
_cell.length_c   1.000
_cell.angle_alpha   90.00
_cell.angle_beta   90.00
_cell.angle_gamma   90.00
#
_symmetry.space_group_name_H-M   'P 1'
#
loop_
_entity.id
_entity.type
_entity.pdbx_description
1 polymer ?
#
loop_
_entity_poly.entity_id
_entity_poly.type
_entity_poly.pdbx_seq_one_letter_code
_entity_poly.pdbx_strand_id
1 'polypeptide(L)'
;MIGLTIDRIEVGDSAQITRRVTDGDIAEFVDAVGDYNPVHSDREYAAATAFREPIAPGIWTAGLISAVIGTRLPGPGAIYVSQELKFLKPVKSGDSISARVEVIEINRERNRIRLRTVCANQRAEDVLTGEAVVMPSRTPINYTRPIESMGALALWTLQPLAWMAQGATIMGMLGLSALSAAVPISSSRSLPK
;
A
#
# COMPACT_ATOMS: atom_id res chain seq x y z
N MET A 1 -11.70 -5.10 -9.56
CA MET A 1 -11.31 -6.42 -9.03
C MET A 1 -12.56 -7.09 -8.52
N ILE A 2 -12.73 -8.39 -8.83
CA ILE A 2 -13.92 -9.16 -8.45
C ILE A 2 -13.52 -10.12 -7.33
N GLY A 3 -14.25 -10.08 -6.21
CA GLY A 3 -14.12 -11.01 -5.10
C GLY A 3 -15.16 -12.12 -5.22
N LEU A 4 -14.69 -13.37 -5.26
CA LEU A 4 -15.53 -14.55 -5.39
C LEU A 4 -16.05 -15.01 -4.02
N THR A 5 -17.31 -15.45 -4.00
CA THR A 5 -17.85 -16.22 -2.89
C THR A 5 -17.42 -17.69 -3.00
N ILE A 6 -17.48 -18.44 -1.91
CA ILE A 6 -17.03 -19.84 -1.88
C ILE A 6 -17.78 -20.73 -2.88
N ASP A 7 -19.02 -20.39 -3.25
CA ASP A 7 -19.83 -21.14 -4.22
C ASP A 7 -19.44 -20.90 -5.68
N ARG A 8 -18.51 -19.97 -5.91
CA ARG A 8 -17.93 -19.67 -7.24
C ARG A 8 -16.49 -20.16 -7.37
N ILE A 9 -16.01 -20.92 -6.40
CA ILE A 9 -14.65 -21.45 -6.34
C ILE A 9 -14.71 -22.96 -6.40
N GLU A 10 -13.85 -23.55 -7.21
CA GLU A 10 -13.68 -24.98 -7.38
C GLU A 10 -12.24 -25.41 -7.04
N VAL A 11 -12.08 -26.69 -6.68
CA VAL A 11 -10.73 -27.27 -6.48
C VAL A 11 -10.03 -27.30 -7.83
N GLY A 12 -8.77 -26.85 -7.86
CA GLY A 12 -7.97 -26.67 -9.09
C GLY A 12 -7.98 -25.24 -9.62
N ASP A 13 -8.88 -24.38 -9.15
CA ASP A 13 -8.83 -22.94 -9.48
C ASP A 13 -7.49 -22.36 -9.07
N SER A 14 -6.92 -21.53 -9.94
CA SER A 14 -5.60 -20.94 -9.69
C SER A 14 -5.51 -19.52 -10.20
N ALA A 15 -4.64 -18.74 -9.55
CA ALA A 15 -4.31 -17.40 -9.97
C ALA A 15 -2.83 -17.12 -9.71
N GLN A 16 -2.29 -16.17 -10.45
CA GLN A 16 -0.91 -15.75 -10.28
C GLN A 16 -0.71 -14.26 -10.55
N ILE A 17 0.36 -13.72 -10.00
CA ILE A 17 0.95 -12.44 -10.38
C ILE A 17 2.45 -12.63 -10.55
N THR A 18 3.07 -11.76 -11.35
CA THR A 18 4.52 -11.70 -11.49
C THR A 18 4.98 -10.28 -11.19
N ARG A 19 6.00 -10.13 -10.33
CA ARG A 19 6.63 -8.84 -10.02
C ARG A 19 8.14 -8.96 -10.15
N ARG A 20 8.76 -7.96 -10.78
CA ARG A 20 10.21 -7.80 -10.76
C ARG A 20 10.61 -7.11 -9.46
N VAL A 21 11.48 -7.73 -8.69
CA VAL A 21 12.02 -7.18 -7.44
C VAL A 21 13.01 -6.08 -7.78
N THR A 22 12.97 -5.00 -7.01
CA THR A 22 13.93 -3.89 -7.14
C THR A 22 14.54 -3.55 -5.78
N ASP A 23 15.68 -2.86 -5.78
CA ASP A 23 16.28 -2.34 -4.54
C ASP A 23 15.29 -1.42 -3.80
N GLY A 24 14.47 -0.66 -4.54
CA GLY A 24 13.42 0.20 -3.98
C GLY A 24 12.33 -0.61 -3.27
N ASP A 25 11.87 -1.72 -3.86
CA ASP A 25 10.89 -2.61 -3.22
C ASP A 25 11.42 -3.22 -1.90
N ILE A 26 12.70 -3.57 -1.88
CA ILE A 26 13.36 -4.13 -0.70
C ILE A 26 13.47 -3.06 0.38
N ALA A 27 13.95 -1.87 0.03
CA ALA A 27 14.09 -0.75 0.96
C ALA A 27 12.73 -0.31 1.54
N GLU A 28 11.72 -0.11 0.70
CA GLU A 28 10.37 0.27 1.13
C GLU A 28 9.79 -0.73 2.13
N PHE A 29 9.97 -2.02 1.87
CA PHE A 29 9.49 -3.05 2.79
C PHE A 29 10.27 -3.09 4.11
N VAL A 30 11.61 -3.02 4.04
CA VAL A 30 12.48 -2.95 5.23
C VAL A 30 12.08 -1.78 6.13
N ASP A 31 11.88 -0.60 5.54
CA ASP A 31 11.45 0.59 6.28
C ASP A 31 10.04 0.42 6.87
N ALA A 32 9.11 -0.16 6.11
CA ALA A 32 7.73 -0.36 6.54
C ALA A 32 7.60 -1.35 7.71
N VAL A 33 8.44 -2.40 7.77
CA VAL A 33 8.35 -3.44 8.81
C VAL A 33 9.41 -3.32 9.90
N GLY A 34 10.46 -2.53 9.67
CA GLY A 34 11.58 -2.33 10.61
C GLY A 34 12.60 -3.47 10.64
N ASP A 35 12.65 -4.35 9.64
CA ASP A 35 13.63 -5.44 9.55
C ASP A 35 14.95 -4.94 8.96
N TYR A 36 15.70 -4.19 9.77
CA TYR A 36 17.00 -3.63 9.40
C TYR A 36 18.15 -4.64 9.51
N ASN A 37 17.88 -5.93 9.36
CA ASN A 37 18.95 -6.92 9.27
C ASN A 37 19.90 -6.55 8.10
N PRO A 38 21.22 -6.40 8.33
CA PRO A 38 22.16 -5.94 7.32
C PRO A 38 22.21 -6.83 6.07
N VAL A 39 21.74 -8.09 6.17
CA VAL A 39 21.61 -8.98 5.00
C VAL A 39 20.70 -8.43 3.89
N HIS A 40 19.83 -7.45 4.20
CA HIS A 40 18.88 -6.86 3.27
C HIS A 40 19.40 -5.59 2.57
N SER A 41 20.43 -4.93 3.10
CA SER A 41 20.84 -3.60 2.61
C SER A 41 22.35 -3.36 2.57
N ASP A 42 23.13 -4.01 3.43
CA ASP A 42 24.58 -3.83 3.52
C ASP A 42 25.31 -4.79 2.58
N ARG A 43 25.96 -4.22 1.56
CA ARG A 43 26.70 -4.99 0.55
C ARG A 43 27.97 -5.63 1.12
N GLU A 44 28.67 -4.96 2.03
CA GLU A 44 29.91 -5.47 2.63
C GLU A 44 29.59 -6.66 3.54
N TYR A 45 28.55 -6.50 4.38
CA TYR A 45 28.04 -7.58 5.21
C TYR A 45 27.58 -8.77 4.34
N ALA A 46 26.74 -8.52 3.33
CA ALA A 46 26.19 -9.59 2.50
C ALA A 46 27.26 -10.34 1.68
N ALA A 47 28.32 -9.67 1.24
CA ALA A 47 29.45 -10.28 0.53
C ALA A 47 30.17 -11.35 1.37
N ALA A 48 30.19 -11.17 2.69
CA ALA A 48 30.77 -12.12 3.64
C ALA A 48 29.84 -13.33 3.94
N THR A 49 28.56 -13.27 3.55
CA THR A 49 27.61 -14.37 3.73
C THR A 49 27.58 -15.34 2.55
N ALA A 50 26.84 -16.45 2.68
CA ALA A 50 26.57 -17.37 1.58
C ALA A 50 25.77 -16.72 0.43
N PHE A 51 25.06 -15.61 0.67
CA PHE A 51 24.24 -14.94 -0.33
C PHE A 51 25.03 -14.06 -1.30
N ARG A 52 26.20 -13.58 -0.86
CA ARG A 52 27.18 -12.73 -1.59
C ARG A 52 26.71 -11.32 -1.95
N GLU A 53 25.42 -11.03 -1.85
CA GLU A 53 24.82 -9.73 -2.09
C GLU A 53 23.51 -9.61 -1.31
N PRO A 54 22.98 -8.39 -1.11
CA PRO A 54 21.74 -8.19 -0.37
C PRO A 54 20.56 -8.96 -0.97
N ILE A 55 19.73 -9.52 -0.10
CA ILE A 55 18.55 -10.31 -0.49
C ILE A 55 17.28 -9.64 0.02
N ALA A 56 16.17 -9.83 -0.68
CA ALA A 56 14.86 -9.43 -0.17
C ALA A 56 14.50 -10.22 1.10
N PRO A 57 13.86 -9.60 2.11
CA PRO A 57 13.25 -10.33 3.22
C PRO A 57 12.34 -11.44 2.70
N GLY A 58 12.42 -12.66 3.25
CA GLY A 58 11.61 -13.78 2.77
C GLY A 58 10.11 -13.46 2.78
N ILE A 59 9.66 -12.72 3.79
CA ILE A 59 8.26 -12.29 3.93
C ILE A 59 7.83 -11.30 2.84
N TRP A 60 8.75 -10.54 2.22
CA TRP A 60 8.44 -9.74 1.04
C TRP A 60 7.89 -10.63 -0.10
N THR A 61 8.52 -11.79 -0.31
CA THR A 61 8.08 -12.78 -1.31
C THR A 61 6.72 -13.37 -0.93
N ALA A 62 6.48 -13.63 0.36
CA ALA A 62 5.17 -14.06 0.86
C ALA A 62 4.08 -12.98 0.68
N GLY A 63 4.46 -11.70 0.72
CA GLY A 63 3.58 -10.58 0.39
C GLY A 63 2.97 -10.68 -1.01
N LEU A 64 3.69 -11.25 -1.98
CA LEU A 64 3.14 -11.50 -3.32
C LEU A 64 2.01 -12.53 -3.30
N ILE A 65 2.09 -13.57 -2.47
CA ILE A 65 0.98 -14.53 -2.26
C ILE A 65 -0.22 -13.78 -1.68
N SER A 66 0.01 -12.93 -0.68
CA SER A 66 -1.05 -12.09 -0.12
C SER A 66 -1.74 -11.22 -1.18
N ALA A 67 -0.95 -10.61 -2.08
CA ALA A 67 -1.49 -9.85 -3.20
C ALA A 67 -2.32 -10.71 -4.16
N VAL A 68 -1.90 -11.93 -4.51
CA VAL A 68 -2.72 -12.85 -5.33
C VAL A 68 -4.05 -13.13 -4.63
N ILE A 69 -4.01 -13.45 -3.33
CA ILE A 69 -5.21 -13.81 -2.58
C ILE A 69 -6.18 -12.65 -2.45
N GLY A 70 -5.70 -11.46 -2.10
CA GLY A 70 -6.53 -10.28 -1.90
C GLY A 70 -7.03 -9.63 -3.20
N THR A 71 -6.43 -9.93 -4.35
CA THR A 71 -6.76 -9.24 -5.61
C THR A 71 -7.27 -10.16 -6.73
N ARG A 72 -6.95 -11.46 -6.69
CA ARG A 72 -7.27 -12.42 -7.77
C ARG A 72 -8.12 -13.60 -7.30
N LEU A 73 -7.65 -14.38 -6.32
CA LEU A 73 -8.32 -15.62 -5.89
C LEU A 73 -8.13 -15.88 -4.39
N PRO A 74 -9.17 -15.75 -3.55
CA PRO A 74 -10.57 -15.42 -3.89
C PRO A 74 -10.79 -14.00 -4.42
N GLY A 75 -9.83 -13.10 -4.20
CA GLY A 75 -9.95 -11.69 -4.55
C GLY A 75 -10.47 -10.84 -3.38
N PRO A 76 -10.96 -9.62 -3.65
CA PRO A 76 -11.39 -8.67 -2.63
C PRO A 76 -12.34 -9.28 -1.58
N GLY A 77 -12.10 -8.94 -0.32
CA GLY A 77 -12.86 -9.45 0.83
C GLY A 77 -12.39 -10.80 1.37
N ALA A 78 -11.38 -11.43 0.75
CA ALA A 78 -10.73 -12.60 1.32
C ALA A 78 -10.01 -12.25 2.63
N ILE A 79 -10.16 -13.10 3.64
CA ILE A 79 -9.49 -12.96 4.95
C ILE A 79 -8.51 -14.11 5.15
N TYR A 80 -7.26 -13.78 5.49
CA TYR A 80 -6.24 -14.76 5.86
C TYR A 80 -6.54 -15.38 7.23
N VAL A 81 -6.54 -16.70 7.31
CA VAL A 81 -6.71 -17.45 8.57
C VAL A 81 -5.38 -18.00 9.06
N SER A 82 -4.61 -18.62 8.16
CA SER A 82 -3.29 -19.15 8.49
C SER A 82 -2.43 -19.25 7.24
N GLN A 83 -1.11 -19.25 7.44
CA GLN A 83 -0.11 -19.38 6.40
C GLN A 83 1.06 -20.22 6.92
N GLU A 84 1.45 -21.26 6.18
CA GLU A 84 2.70 -21.98 6.36
C GLU A 84 3.63 -21.68 5.19
N LEU A 85 4.93 -21.48 5.47
CA LEU A 85 5.93 -21.08 4.48
C LEU A 85 7.22 -21.88 4.64
N LYS A 86 7.82 -22.23 3.51
CA LYS A 86 9.19 -22.75 3.39
C LYS A 86 9.95 -21.87 2.40
N PHE A 87 11.01 -21.22 2.88
CA PHE A 87 11.90 -20.40 2.05
C PHE A 87 13.00 -21.30 1.48
N LEU A 88 12.96 -21.55 0.17
CA LEU A 88 13.80 -22.53 -0.50
C LEU A 88 15.07 -21.88 -1.06
N LYS A 89 14.96 -20.67 -1.60
CA LYS A 89 16.05 -19.93 -2.23
C LYS A 89 15.94 -18.44 -1.93
N PRO A 90 17.07 -17.72 -1.82
CA PRO A 90 17.05 -16.27 -1.67
C PRO A 90 16.48 -15.60 -2.92
N VAL A 91 15.78 -14.50 -2.72
CA VAL A 91 15.31 -13.61 -3.78
C VAL A 91 16.17 -12.36 -3.78
N LYS A 92 16.63 -11.94 -4.94
CA LYS A 92 17.53 -10.80 -5.09
C LYS A 92 16.88 -9.70 -5.92
N SER A 93 17.44 -8.50 -5.80
CA SER A 93 17.08 -7.40 -6.69
C SER A 93 17.29 -7.80 -8.15
N GLY A 94 16.31 -7.48 -8.98
CA GLY A 94 16.29 -7.83 -10.39
C GLY A 94 15.67 -9.19 -10.73
N ASP A 95 15.42 -10.06 -9.75
CA ASP A 95 14.65 -11.30 -9.97
C ASP A 95 13.20 -10.97 -10.36
N SER A 96 12.62 -11.81 -11.21
CA SER A 96 11.18 -11.76 -11.53
C SER A 96 10.49 -12.92 -10.85
N ILE A 97 9.70 -12.62 -9.82
CA ILE A 97 9.03 -13.62 -8.99
C ILE A 97 7.57 -13.75 -9.40
N SER A 98 7.17 -14.97 -9.74
CA SER A 98 5.79 -15.35 -10.04
C SER A 98 5.20 -16.06 -8.83
N ALA A 99 4.25 -15.41 -8.15
CA ALA A 99 3.50 -16.00 -7.06
C ALA A 99 2.20 -16.60 -7.61
N ARG A 100 1.97 -17.88 -7.30
CA ARG A 100 0.81 -18.66 -7.73
C ARG A 100 0.12 -19.28 -6.53
N VAL A 101 -1.21 -19.25 -6.54
CA VAL A 101 -2.05 -19.99 -5.59
C VAL A 101 -2.97 -20.93 -6.35
N GLU A 102 -3.28 -22.07 -5.74
CA GLU A 102 -4.18 -23.10 -6.29
C GLU A 102 -5.07 -23.66 -5.19
N VAL A 103 -6.37 -23.74 -5.43
CA VAL A 103 -7.34 -24.32 -4.48
C VAL A 103 -7.16 -25.82 -4.43
N ILE A 104 -6.79 -26.32 -3.26
CA ILE A 104 -6.59 -27.77 -3.03
C ILE A 104 -7.68 -28.38 -2.16
N GLU A 105 -8.44 -27.55 -1.41
CA GLU A 105 -9.55 -28.02 -0.58
C GLU A 105 -10.56 -26.90 -0.35
N ILE A 106 -11.84 -27.26 -0.26
CA ILE A 106 -12.95 -26.34 0.05
C ILE A 106 -13.75 -26.91 1.23
N ASN A 107 -13.85 -26.14 2.31
CA ASN A 107 -14.72 -26.41 3.43
C ASN A 107 -15.86 -25.37 3.45
N ARG A 108 -17.01 -25.75 2.89
CA ARG A 108 -18.18 -24.87 2.77
C ARG A 108 -18.82 -24.54 4.11
N GLU A 109 -18.88 -25.50 5.03
CA GLU A 109 -19.47 -25.33 6.37
C GLU A 109 -18.79 -24.21 7.16
N ARG A 110 -17.46 -24.10 7.05
CA ARG A 110 -16.67 -23.07 7.74
C ARG A 110 -16.36 -21.85 6.88
N ASN A 111 -16.83 -21.82 5.63
CA ASN A 111 -16.47 -20.81 4.63
C ASN A 111 -14.94 -20.65 4.51
N ARG A 112 -14.21 -21.76 4.35
CA ARG A 112 -12.74 -21.77 4.23
C ARG A 112 -12.31 -22.51 2.99
N ILE A 113 -11.26 -22.02 2.36
CA ILE A 113 -10.53 -22.74 1.32
C ILE A 113 -9.08 -22.89 1.74
N ARG A 114 -8.47 -24.03 1.37
CA ARG A 114 -7.04 -24.26 1.51
C ARG A 114 -6.38 -24.12 0.16
N LEU A 115 -5.30 -23.38 0.12
CA LEU A 115 -4.57 -23.01 -1.08
C LEU A 115 -3.15 -23.58 -0.99
N ARG A 116 -2.70 -24.27 -2.04
CA ARG A 116 -1.27 -24.45 -2.28
C ARG A 116 -0.71 -23.11 -2.76
N THR A 117 0.44 -22.71 -2.23
CA THR A 117 1.09 -21.44 -2.57
C THR A 117 2.53 -21.69 -2.99
N VAL A 118 2.93 -21.14 -4.14
CA VAL A 118 4.28 -21.30 -4.70
C VAL A 118 4.73 -19.96 -5.27
N CYS A 119 5.98 -19.58 -5.02
CA CYS A 119 6.66 -18.52 -5.72
C CYS A 119 7.84 -19.10 -6.48
N ALA A 120 7.94 -18.81 -7.77
CA ALA A 120 9.02 -19.23 -8.64
C ALA A 120 9.73 -18.03 -9.29
N ASN A 121 11.03 -18.16 -9.54
CA ASN A 121 11.81 -17.13 -10.22
C ASN A 121 11.73 -17.26 -11.75
N GLN A 122 12.43 -16.36 -12.47
CA GLN A 122 12.53 -16.33 -13.93
C GLN A 122 13.13 -17.60 -14.56
N ARG A 123 13.79 -18.45 -13.77
CA ARG A 123 14.35 -19.74 -14.21
C ARG A 123 13.42 -20.92 -13.90
N ALA A 124 12.16 -20.64 -13.52
CA ALA A 124 11.19 -21.64 -13.07
C ALA A 124 11.65 -22.46 -11.87
N GLU A 125 12.50 -21.88 -11.02
CA GLU A 125 12.90 -22.50 -9.76
C GLU A 125 12.03 -21.98 -8.62
N ASP A 126 11.49 -22.87 -7.81
CA ASP A 126 10.74 -22.50 -6.61
C ASP A 126 11.67 -21.82 -5.60
N VAL A 127 11.30 -20.61 -5.20
CA VAL A 127 11.98 -19.83 -4.16
C VAL A 127 11.24 -19.91 -2.83
N LEU A 128 9.93 -20.14 -2.87
CA LEU A 128 9.07 -20.29 -1.70
C LEU A 128 7.91 -21.23 -2.02
N THR A 129 7.58 -22.10 -1.08
CA THR A 129 6.38 -22.96 -1.15
C THR A 129 5.66 -22.93 0.20
N GLY A 130 4.36 -23.22 0.19
CA GLY A 130 3.58 -23.21 1.41
C GLY A 130 2.11 -23.52 1.19
N GLU A 131 1.32 -23.40 2.26
CA GLU A 131 -0.13 -23.49 2.19
C GLU A 131 -0.79 -22.34 2.96
N ALA A 132 -1.89 -21.82 2.39
CA ALA A 132 -2.72 -20.80 3.02
C ALA A 132 -4.09 -21.36 3.34
N VAL A 133 -4.68 -20.96 4.47
CA VAL A 133 -6.12 -21.10 4.69
C VAL A 133 -6.72 -19.71 4.70
N VAL A 134 -7.74 -19.50 3.87
CA VAL A 134 -8.42 -18.21 3.75
C VAL A 134 -9.92 -18.38 3.74
N MET A 135 -10.62 -17.31 4.13
CA MET A 135 -12.07 -17.21 4.07
C MET A 135 -12.47 -16.30 2.91
N PRO A 136 -13.13 -16.81 1.86
CA PRO A 136 -13.71 -15.98 0.82
C PRO A 136 -14.78 -15.04 1.38
N SER A 137 -15.08 -13.96 0.65
CA SER A 137 -16.20 -13.09 1.01
C SER A 137 -17.52 -13.87 1.01
N ARG A 138 -18.41 -13.56 1.96
CA ARG A 138 -19.77 -14.13 1.99
C ARG A 138 -20.69 -13.51 0.94
N THR A 139 -20.35 -12.31 0.46
CA THR A 139 -21.09 -11.58 -0.56
C THR A 139 -20.19 -11.29 -1.76
N PRO A 140 -20.73 -11.25 -2.99
CA PRO A 140 -19.95 -10.84 -4.15
C PRO A 140 -19.42 -9.43 -3.98
N ILE A 141 -18.13 -9.21 -4.28
CA ILE A 141 -17.50 -7.89 -4.22
C ILE A 141 -17.06 -7.46 -5.62
N ASN A 142 -17.44 -6.25 -6.01
CA ASN A 142 -16.84 -5.56 -7.15
C ASN A 142 -16.17 -4.27 -6.64
N TYR A 143 -14.84 -4.26 -6.60
CA TYR A 143 -14.07 -3.16 -6.06
C TYR A 143 -13.18 -2.51 -7.13
N THR A 144 -13.30 -1.20 -7.25
CA THR A 144 -12.41 -0.37 -8.08
C THR A 144 -11.54 0.45 -7.14
N ARG A 145 -10.22 0.20 -7.19
CA ARG A 145 -9.26 1.03 -6.45
C ARG A 145 -9.35 2.45 -7.00
N PRO A 146 -9.54 3.49 -6.16
CA PRO A 146 -9.39 4.86 -6.60
C PRO A 146 -7.99 5.03 -7.22
N ILE A 147 -7.94 5.54 -8.44
CA ILE A 147 -6.66 6.00 -9.00
C ILE A 147 -6.28 7.18 -8.13
N GLU A 148 -5.20 7.08 -7.36
CA GLU A 148 -4.52 8.25 -6.82
C GLU A 148 -4.00 9.02 -8.04
N SER A 149 -4.86 9.86 -8.59
CA SER A 149 -4.42 10.80 -9.60
C SER A 149 -3.44 11.75 -8.91
N MET A 150 -2.38 12.11 -9.61
CA MET A 150 -1.54 13.28 -9.31
C MET A 150 -2.35 14.60 -9.25
N GLY A 151 -3.69 14.55 -9.20
CA GLY A 151 -4.61 15.67 -9.08
C GLY A 151 -4.49 16.43 -7.75
N ALA A 152 -3.91 15.82 -6.70
CA ALA A 152 -3.59 16.54 -5.48
C ALA A 152 -2.46 17.56 -5.65
N LEU A 153 -1.61 17.46 -6.69
CA LEU A 153 -0.65 18.52 -7.05
C LEU A 153 -1.21 19.44 -8.14
N ALA A 154 -2.03 18.92 -9.07
CA ALA A 154 -2.62 19.71 -10.16
C ALA A 154 -3.65 20.77 -9.66
N LEU A 155 -4.35 20.50 -8.55
CA LEU A 155 -5.29 21.46 -7.96
C LEU A 155 -4.59 22.67 -7.31
N TRP A 156 -3.35 22.54 -6.85
CA TRP A 156 -2.58 23.67 -6.31
C TRP A 156 -1.91 24.50 -7.40
N THR A 157 -1.59 23.90 -8.55
CA THR A 157 -0.98 24.63 -9.67
C THR A 157 -1.95 25.49 -10.49
N LEU A 158 -3.27 25.27 -10.34
CA LEU A 158 -4.30 25.96 -11.13
C LEU A 158 -5.16 26.98 -10.34
N GLN A 159 -4.84 27.29 -9.09
CA GLN A 159 -5.54 28.32 -8.32
C GLN A 159 -4.69 29.51 -7.82
N PRO A 160 -3.80 30.15 -8.61
CA PRO A 160 -3.28 31.47 -8.20
C PRO A 160 -4.37 32.55 -8.07
N LEU A 161 -5.46 32.44 -8.84
CA LEU A 161 -6.50 33.48 -8.93
C LEU A 161 -7.62 33.36 -7.89
N ALA A 162 -7.83 32.19 -7.30
CA ALA A 162 -8.90 31.99 -6.30
C ALA A 162 -8.60 32.72 -4.98
N TRP A 163 -7.32 32.84 -4.62
CA TRP A 163 -6.88 33.59 -3.43
C TRP A 163 -6.93 35.12 -3.65
N MET A 164 -6.71 35.60 -4.88
CA MET A 164 -6.82 37.04 -5.18
C MET A 164 -8.26 37.55 -5.03
N ALA A 165 -9.25 36.76 -5.44
CA ALA A 165 -10.67 37.12 -5.30
C ALA A 165 -11.11 37.19 -3.82
N GLN A 166 -10.62 36.28 -2.98
CA GLN A 166 -10.91 36.28 -1.54
C GLN A 166 -10.14 37.39 -0.79
N GLY A 167 -8.91 37.69 -1.17
CA GLY A 167 -8.12 38.79 -0.59
C GLY A 167 -8.69 40.18 -0.87
N ALA A 168 -9.25 40.42 -2.07
CA ALA A 168 -9.89 41.68 -2.41
C ALA A 168 -11.16 41.96 -1.59
N THR A 169 -11.87 40.90 -1.18
CA THR A 169 -13.12 41.03 -0.39
C THR A 169 -12.82 41.41 1.06
N ILE A 170 -11.73 40.89 1.64
CA ILE A 170 -11.30 41.18 3.02
C ILE A 170 -10.72 42.60 3.15
N MET A 171 -9.95 43.08 2.16
CA MET A 171 -9.47 44.47 2.16
C MET A 171 -10.57 45.51 1.87
N GLY A 172 -11.60 45.15 1.10
CA GLY A 172 -12.78 46.01 0.93
C GLY A 172 -13.59 46.20 2.21
N MET A 173 -13.68 45.17 3.06
CA MET A 173 -14.39 45.25 4.34
C MET A 173 -13.63 46.04 5.43
N LEU A 174 -12.30 46.07 5.38
CA LEU A 174 -11.49 46.85 6.33
C LEU A 174 -11.30 48.32 5.91
N GLY A 175 -11.50 48.66 4.63
CA GLY A 175 -11.34 50.01 4.10
C GLY A 175 -12.54 50.96 4.30
N LEU A 176 -13.73 50.46 4.64
CA LEU A 176 -14.94 51.29 4.79
C LEU A 176 -15.24 51.77 6.23
N SER A 177 -14.45 51.38 7.23
CA SER A 177 -14.67 51.80 8.63
C SER A 177 -13.94 53.09 9.03
N ALA A 178 -13.06 53.63 8.18
CA ALA A 178 -12.19 54.76 8.52
C ALA A 178 -12.77 56.16 8.22
N LEU A 179 -13.99 56.29 7.67
CA LEU A 179 -14.54 57.59 7.25
C LEU A 179 -15.64 58.23 8.13
N SER A 180 -15.96 57.69 9.32
CA SER A 180 -17.09 58.19 10.12
C SER A 180 -16.75 58.80 11.50
N ALA A 181 -15.51 59.25 11.76
CA ALA A 181 -15.21 59.87 13.05
C ALA A 181 -14.31 61.11 12.92
N ALA A 182 -14.91 62.23 12.51
CA ALA A 182 -14.34 63.56 12.72
C ALA A 182 -15.44 64.50 13.23
N VAL A 183 -15.61 64.56 14.55
CA VAL A 183 -16.27 65.67 15.25
C VAL A 183 -15.37 66.03 16.44
N PRO A 184 -14.82 67.27 16.52
CA PRO A 184 -13.96 67.66 17.63
C PRO A 184 -14.80 68.18 18.80
N ILE A 185 -14.51 67.72 20.02
CA ILE A 185 -15.02 68.32 21.27
C ILE A 185 -13.84 68.78 22.12
N SER A 186 -13.98 69.99 22.65
CA SER A 186 -12.96 70.79 23.31
C SER A 186 -12.84 70.55 24.82
N SER A 187 -11.76 71.11 25.37
CA SER A 187 -11.60 71.71 26.70
C SER A 187 -10.89 70.92 27.82
N SER A 188 -9.71 71.48 28.18
CA SER A 188 -9.16 71.78 29.50
C SER A 188 -9.35 70.82 30.69
N ARG A 189 -8.23 70.44 31.36
CA ARG A 189 -7.78 71.05 32.64
C ARG A 189 -6.50 70.39 33.20
N SER A 190 -5.90 71.18 34.09
CA SER A 190 -4.63 71.16 34.84
C SER A 190 -4.31 69.98 35.79
N LEU A 191 -2.99 69.84 36.02
CA LEU A 191 -2.19 69.15 37.07
C LEU A 191 -2.73 69.25 38.52
N PRO A 192 -2.34 68.33 39.45
CA PRO A 192 -1.08 68.40 40.25
C PRO A 192 -0.45 67.01 40.55
N LYS A 193 0.74 66.80 41.12
CA LYS A 193 1.75 67.57 41.87
C LYS A 193 3.15 67.24 41.32
#